data_AF-A0A842YFX3-F1
#
_entry.id   AF-A0A842YFX3-F1
#
_cell.length_a   1.000
_cell.length_b   1.000
_cell.length_c   1.000
_cell.angle_alpha   90.00
_cell.angle_beta   90.00
_cell.angle_gamma   90.00
#
_symmetry.space_group_name_H-M   'P 1'
#
loop_
_entity.id
_entity.type
_entity.pdbx_description
1 polymer ?
#
loop_
_entity_poly.entity_id
_entity_poly.type
_entity_poly.pdbx_seq_one_letter_code
_entity_poly.pdbx_strand_id
1 'polypeptide(L)'
;NPIDDKVDPLVWTEQELYGGLTHVMLEKEAKHGIESMATYPGEFMPTFNYVPCWHNICGMLTESASAKLATPLYIHYHQLRGSKRGRPEYRTQMGFPHPWKGGWWRLRDIVEQQKISAYGTLWAASKFKPMILRNMYQKASNAIKRGEEEAPYAFIIKPVQHDELVQYKLMQILMNMGVEVSRSQREFTADGVAYPRGTYLVFAGQHCRPYIVSLLKRTFYHLGAFSKYSDGTPVVPYDLSTYTIAEFMGVRMHEVEKPFEGAFEVLSSIRYPRGEVADKAPNGWLLDGSVNESFLGVNRLLRKDITVHKVLESVKAEEKVFRAGSFYVPKQNDIETELDKISKRCHIVFVPAPP
;
A
#
# COMPACT_ATOMS: atom_id res chain seq x y z
N ASN A 1 21.10 -8.60 2.47
CA ASN A 1 19.63 -8.41 2.52
C ASN A 1 19.24 -7.49 1.37
N PRO A 2 18.27 -7.85 0.52
CA PRO A 2 17.79 -6.95 -0.52
C PRO A 2 17.09 -5.72 0.10
N ILE A 3 17.18 -4.60 -0.63
CA ILE A 3 16.54 -3.31 -0.36
C ILE A 3 15.73 -2.92 -1.61
N ASP A 4 14.76 -2.01 -1.48
CA ASP A 4 14.16 -1.40 -2.68
C ASP A 4 15.21 -0.57 -3.42
N ASP A 5 15.36 -0.84 -4.70
CA ASP A 5 16.11 0.00 -5.63
C ASP A 5 15.33 1.27 -6.06
N LYS A 6 14.03 1.34 -5.75
CA LYS A 6 13.22 2.53 -6.00
C LYS A 6 13.45 3.61 -4.96
N VAL A 7 13.70 3.24 -3.70
CA VAL A 7 13.94 4.17 -2.59
C VAL A 7 15.30 4.83 -2.77
N ASP A 8 15.37 6.14 -2.50
CA ASP A 8 16.65 6.86 -2.55
C ASP A 8 17.65 6.25 -1.55
N PRO A 9 18.89 5.91 -1.96
CA PRO A 9 19.89 5.30 -1.09
C PRO A 9 20.19 6.08 0.19
N LEU A 10 19.97 7.40 0.19
CA LEU A 10 20.14 8.25 1.36
C LEU A 10 19.15 7.90 2.48
N VAL A 11 17.99 7.29 2.19
CA VAL A 11 17.09 6.76 3.22
C VAL A 11 17.81 5.65 4.00
N TRP A 12 18.43 4.70 3.31
CA TRP A 12 19.07 3.55 3.93
C TRP A 12 20.27 3.95 4.78
N THR A 13 21.13 4.83 4.28
CA THR A 13 22.31 5.30 5.04
C THR A 13 21.94 6.24 6.17
N GLU A 14 20.86 7.02 6.03
CA GLU A 14 20.35 7.85 7.14
C GLU A 14 19.67 7.00 8.23
N GLN A 15 19.04 5.87 7.90
CA GLN A 15 18.55 4.91 8.90
C GLN A 15 19.69 4.33 9.75
N GLU A 16 20.88 4.10 9.18
CA GLU A 16 22.06 3.64 9.93
C GLU A 16 22.46 4.63 11.03
N LEU A 17 22.31 5.95 10.78
CA LEU A 17 22.56 6.98 11.78
C LEU A 17 21.60 6.86 12.98
N TYR A 18 20.30 6.73 12.70
CA TYR A 18 19.28 6.57 13.74
C TYR A 18 19.46 5.27 14.52
N GLY A 19 19.66 4.15 13.80
CA GLY A 19 19.88 2.84 14.39
C GLY A 19 21.16 2.77 15.22
N GLY A 20 22.26 3.36 14.73
CA GLY A 20 23.53 3.43 15.41
C GLY A 20 23.45 4.20 16.73
N LEU A 21 22.87 5.41 16.73
CA LEU A 21 22.71 6.18 17.97
C LEU A 21 21.78 5.46 18.96
N THR A 22 20.70 4.87 18.46
CA THR A 22 19.78 4.08 19.28
C THR A 22 20.48 2.89 19.94
N HIS A 23 21.32 2.16 19.20
CA HIS A 23 22.10 1.06 19.73
C HIS A 23 23.10 1.54 20.79
N VAL A 24 23.78 2.67 20.57
CA VAL A 24 24.68 3.28 21.57
C VAL A 24 23.93 3.59 22.88
N MET A 25 22.71 4.10 22.81
CA MET A 25 21.92 4.37 24.02
C MET A 25 21.51 3.11 24.76
N LEU A 26 21.07 2.07 24.04
CA LEU A 26 20.72 0.78 24.64
C LEU A 26 21.92 0.15 25.34
N GLU A 27 23.09 0.19 24.69
CA GLU A 27 24.32 -0.34 25.22
C GLU A 27 24.78 0.41 26.47
N LYS A 28 24.69 1.76 26.48
CA LYS A 28 24.99 2.60 27.65
C LYS A 28 24.13 2.26 28.87
N GLU A 29 22.90 1.83 28.66
CA GLU A 29 21.94 1.42 29.70
C GLU A 29 22.02 -0.09 30.00
N ALA A 30 23.10 -0.76 29.58
CA ALA A 30 23.36 -2.19 29.75
C ALA A 30 22.22 -3.09 29.23
N LYS A 31 21.55 -2.67 28.15
CA LYS A 31 20.57 -3.50 27.44
C LYS A 31 21.30 -4.37 26.43
N HIS A 32 21.47 -5.65 26.76
CA HIS A 32 22.12 -6.64 25.89
C HIS A 32 21.11 -7.38 25.00
N GLY A 33 21.62 -8.09 24.00
CA GLY A 33 20.81 -8.84 23.04
C GLY A 33 20.23 -7.98 21.93
N ILE A 34 20.79 -6.79 21.70
CA ILE A 34 20.37 -5.87 20.64
C ILE A 34 21.07 -6.24 19.34
N GLU A 35 20.27 -6.38 18.30
CA GLU A 35 20.70 -6.84 16.99
C GLU A 35 20.34 -5.82 15.91
N SER A 36 21.23 -5.62 14.94
CA SER A 36 21.03 -4.78 13.77
C SER A 36 21.38 -5.53 12.48
N MET A 37 20.74 -5.15 11.36
CA MET A 37 21.03 -5.63 9.99
C MET A 37 20.88 -7.15 9.77
N ALA A 38 20.18 -7.87 10.64
CA ALA A 38 20.11 -9.33 10.57
C ALA A 38 18.75 -9.86 10.13
N THR A 39 17.77 -9.87 11.05
CA THR A 39 16.52 -10.63 10.90
C THR A 39 15.60 -10.03 9.83
N TYR A 40 15.46 -8.71 9.78
CA TYR A 40 14.52 -8.04 8.87
C TYR A 40 15.25 -7.47 7.64
N PRO A 41 14.76 -7.76 6.41
CA PRO A 41 15.27 -7.12 5.21
C PRO A 41 14.86 -5.64 5.15
N GLY A 42 15.55 -4.86 4.31
CA GLY A 42 15.11 -3.51 3.99
C GLY A 42 13.80 -3.53 3.20
N GLU A 43 13.65 -4.50 2.28
CA GLU A 43 12.39 -4.76 1.57
C GLU A 43 11.46 -5.67 2.40
N PHE A 44 10.51 -5.05 3.09
CA PHE A 44 9.56 -5.68 4.02
C PHE A 44 8.11 -5.24 3.71
N MET A 45 7.13 -5.64 4.53
CA MET A 45 5.72 -5.31 4.30
C MET A 45 5.48 -3.79 4.12
N PRO A 46 4.56 -3.36 3.23
CA PRO A 46 4.33 -1.96 2.87
C PRO A 46 3.46 -1.29 3.94
N THR A 47 4.00 -1.14 5.15
CA THR A 47 3.30 -0.57 6.30
C THR A 47 4.08 0.61 6.88
N PHE A 48 3.98 0.84 8.19
CA PHE A 48 4.56 1.97 8.91
C PHE A 48 6.09 2.06 8.84
N ASN A 49 6.79 1.00 8.48
CA ASN A 49 8.25 1.01 8.33
C ASN A 49 8.69 1.31 6.88
N TYR A 50 7.89 0.97 5.87
CA TYR A 50 8.33 1.00 4.46
C TYR A 50 7.62 2.06 3.61
N VAL A 51 6.34 2.32 3.85
CA VAL A 51 5.61 3.42 3.19
C VAL A 51 6.31 4.77 3.44
N PRO A 52 6.81 5.09 4.65
CA PRO A 52 7.57 6.32 4.84
C PRO A 52 8.84 6.38 3.96
N CYS A 53 9.55 5.27 3.77
CA CYS A 53 10.75 5.23 2.91
C CYS A 53 10.42 5.63 1.47
N TRP A 54 9.28 5.19 0.96
CA TRP A 54 8.79 5.59 -0.35
C TRP A 54 8.39 7.08 -0.45
N HIS A 55 8.14 7.72 0.69
CA HIS A 55 7.93 9.16 0.83
C HIS A 55 9.20 9.92 1.27
N ASN A 56 10.38 9.32 1.09
CA ASN A 56 11.67 9.93 1.47
C ASN A 56 11.82 10.20 2.97
N ILE A 57 11.11 9.45 3.81
CA ILE A 57 11.16 9.51 5.27
C ILE A 57 11.80 8.22 5.78
N CYS A 58 12.72 8.32 6.74
CA CYS A 58 13.33 7.16 7.38
C CYS A 58 12.29 6.42 8.24
N GLY A 59 11.61 5.42 7.68
CA GLY A 59 10.76 4.50 8.42
C GLY A 59 11.60 3.36 9.01
N MET A 60 11.44 3.09 10.30
CA MET A 60 12.22 2.08 11.02
C MET A 60 11.34 1.30 11.97
N LEU A 61 11.74 0.07 12.29
CA LEU A 61 11.06 -0.78 13.23
C LEU A 61 12.07 -1.24 14.29
N THR A 62 11.65 -1.20 15.55
CA THR A 62 12.34 -1.91 16.63
C THR A 62 11.41 -3.00 17.15
N GLU A 63 11.94 -4.20 17.30
CA GLU A 63 11.20 -5.35 17.80
C GLU A 63 11.91 -5.93 19.02
N SER A 64 11.12 -6.40 19.97
CA SER A 64 11.61 -7.06 21.16
C SER A 64 11.07 -8.48 21.20
N ALA A 65 11.87 -9.41 21.72
CA ALA A 65 11.41 -10.78 21.96
C ALA A 65 10.14 -10.77 22.82
N SER A 66 9.14 -11.56 22.46
CA SER A 66 7.86 -11.61 23.18
C SER A 66 8.05 -11.98 24.67
N ALA A 67 7.22 -11.38 25.52
CA ALA A 67 7.11 -11.73 26.94
C ALA A 67 5.70 -12.24 27.23
N LYS A 68 5.55 -13.02 28.31
CA LYS A 68 4.23 -13.23 28.91
C LYS A 68 3.85 -11.92 29.63
N LEU A 69 2.77 -11.27 29.18
CA LEU A 69 2.39 -9.92 29.62
C LEU A 69 2.41 -9.74 31.15
N ALA A 70 1.79 -10.68 31.88
CA ALA A 70 1.65 -10.62 33.33
C ALA A 70 2.65 -11.51 34.11
N THR A 71 3.52 -12.27 33.43
CA THR A 71 4.38 -13.26 34.12
C THR A 71 5.79 -13.24 33.53
N PRO A 72 6.85 -13.11 34.36
CA PRO A 72 8.21 -13.24 33.87
C PRO A 72 8.48 -14.60 33.21
N LEU A 73 9.26 -14.59 32.12
CA LEU A 73 9.81 -15.79 31.50
C LEU A 73 11.24 -15.98 31.97
N TYR A 74 11.62 -17.19 32.34
CA TYR A 74 13.03 -17.53 32.52
C TYR A 74 13.54 -18.29 31.30
N ILE A 75 14.52 -17.73 30.61
CA ILE A 75 15.15 -18.33 29.43
C ILE A 75 16.54 -18.82 29.81
N HIS A 76 16.75 -20.13 29.78
CA HIS A 76 18.07 -20.71 30.04
C HIS A 76 18.99 -20.50 28.83
N TYR A 77 20.29 -20.29 29.03
CA TYR A 77 21.22 -19.97 27.93
C TYR A 77 21.26 -21.03 26.82
N HIS A 78 21.08 -22.32 27.15
CA HIS A 78 20.95 -23.42 26.17
C HIS A 78 19.74 -23.29 25.22
N GLN A 79 18.76 -22.46 25.54
CA GLN A 79 17.60 -22.21 24.68
C GLN A 79 17.89 -21.16 23.59
N LEU A 80 18.97 -20.39 23.74
CA LEU A 80 19.35 -19.33 22.81
C LEU A 80 20.00 -19.92 21.55
N ARG A 81 19.53 -19.47 20.39
CA ARG A 81 19.91 -20.03 19.09
C ARG A 81 19.98 -18.92 18.04
N GLY A 82 20.72 -19.17 16.96
CA GLY A 82 20.73 -18.31 15.78
C GLY A 82 19.35 -18.19 15.14
N SER A 83 19.19 -17.18 14.27
CA SER A 83 18.06 -17.03 13.37
C SER A 83 18.37 -17.61 11.99
N LYS A 84 17.35 -18.08 11.27
CA LYS A 84 17.49 -18.53 9.88
C LYS A 84 17.91 -17.39 8.93
N ARG A 85 17.64 -16.13 9.29
CA ARG A 85 17.94 -14.94 8.47
C ARG A 85 18.87 -14.02 9.24
N GLY A 86 20.05 -13.74 8.67
CA GLY A 86 21.01 -12.76 9.18
C GLY A 86 21.76 -13.11 10.49
N ARG A 87 21.39 -14.19 11.20
CA ARG A 87 22.09 -14.65 12.41
C ARG A 87 22.29 -16.18 12.43
N PRO A 88 23.16 -16.74 11.58
CA PRO A 88 23.36 -18.19 11.53
C PRO A 88 23.84 -18.78 12.88
N GLU A 89 24.56 -17.99 13.68
CA GLU A 89 25.09 -18.40 14.99
C GLU A 89 24.69 -17.40 16.08
N TYR A 90 24.47 -17.90 17.30
CA TYR A 90 24.23 -17.05 18.48
C TYR A 90 25.55 -16.64 19.14
N ARG A 91 26.31 -15.77 18.47
CA ARG A 91 27.63 -15.31 18.93
C ARG A 91 27.84 -13.82 18.67
N THR A 92 28.84 -13.25 19.32
CA THR A 92 29.25 -11.86 19.09
C THR A 92 29.65 -11.64 17.63
N GLN A 93 29.10 -10.56 17.05
CA GLN A 93 29.39 -10.06 15.71
C GLN A 93 29.11 -8.56 15.65
N MET A 94 29.54 -7.86 14.61
CA MET A 94 29.39 -6.39 14.52
C MET A 94 27.92 -5.92 14.69
N GLY A 95 26.97 -6.63 14.08
CA GLY A 95 25.54 -6.33 14.23
C GLY A 95 24.88 -6.91 15.48
N PHE A 96 25.64 -7.60 16.36
CA PHE A 96 25.14 -8.21 17.60
C PHE A 96 26.31 -8.30 18.61
N PRO A 97 26.84 -7.15 19.07
CA PRO A 97 28.12 -7.09 19.78
C PRO A 97 28.05 -7.76 21.15
N HIS A 98 26.94 -7.57 21.89
CA HIS A 98 26.72 -8.15 23.21
C HIS A 98 25.49 -9.07 23.23
N PRO A 99 25.67 -10.37 22.92
CA PRO A 99 24.61 -11.37 23.05
C PRO A 99 24.04 -11.41 24.47
N TRP A 100 22.70 -11.51 24.57
CA TRP A 100 22.05 -11.73 25.85
C TRP A 100 22.38 -13.14 26.37
N LYS A 101 22.71 -13.28 27.65
CA LYS A 101 23.15 -14.58 28.23
C LYS A 101 21.98 -15.44 28.72
N GLY A 102 20.74 -15.03 28.47
CA GLY A 102 19.56 -15.63 29.09
C GLY A 102 19.33 -15.10 30.51
N GLY A 103 18.28 -15.58 31.13
CA GLY A 103 17.81 -15.16 32.45
C GLY A 103 16.34 -14.77 32.43
N TRP A 104 15.95 -13.91 33.37
CA TRP A 104 14.57 -13.42 33.45
C TRP A 104 14.29 -12.37 32.39
N TRP A 105 13.23 -12.59 31.62
CA TRP A 105 12.67 -11.69 30.62
C TRP A 105 11.26 -11.27 31.03
N ARG A 106 11.02 -9.96 31.10
CA ARG A 106 9.76 -9.37 31.58
C ARG A 106 9.22 -8.37 30.59
N LEU A 107 7.91 -8.08 30.68
CA LEU A 107 7.31 -6.99 29.93
C LEU A 107 8.00 -5.65 30.19
N ARG A 108 8.45 -5.41 31.44
CA ARG A 108 9.21 -4.21 31.78
C ARG A 108 10.50 -4.06 30.98
N ASP A 109 11.19 -5.17 30.68
CA ASP A 109 12.43 -5.13 29.92
C ASP A 109 12.18 -4.66 28.48
N ILE A 110 11.09 -5.14 27.86
CA ILE A 110 10.60 -4.64 26.57
C ILE A 110 10.30 -3.14 26.65
N VAL A 111 9.49 -2.71 27.63
CA VAL A 111 9.08 -1.31 27.77
C VAL A 111 10.29 -0.38 27.93
N GLU A 112 11.27 -0.74 28.76
CA GLU A 112 12.47 0.08 28.94
C GLU A 112 13.33 0.13 27.67
N GLN A 113 13.51 -0.99 26.97
CA GLN A 113 14.22 -0.99 25.69
C GLN A 113 13.51 -0.11 24.65
N GLN A 114 12.19 -0.22 24.54
CA GLN A 114 11.39 0.57 23.61
C GLN A 114 11.44 2.07 23.92
N LYS A 115 11.38 2.44 25.20
CA LYS A 115 11.57 3.84 25.64
C LYS A 115 12.93 4.39 25.22
N ILE A 116 14.00 3.65 25.51
CA ILE A 116 15.37 4.06 25.15
C ILE A 116 15.50 4.21 23.63
N SER A 117 14.94 3.27 22.86
CA SER A 117 14.94 3.35 21.39
C SER A 117 14.20 4.57 20.85
N ALA A 118 13.02 4.88 21.41
CA ALA A 118 12.27 6.07 21.05
C ALA A 118 13.07 7.35 21.36
N TYR A 119 13.69 7.44 22.54
CA TYR A 119 14.56 8.56 22.88
C TYR A 119 15.78 8.66 21.97
N GLY A 120 16.38 7.53 21.57
CA GLY A 120 17.51 7.51 20.63
C GLY A 120 17.16 8.07 19.26
N THR A 121 15.99 7.72 18.76
CA THR A 121 15.49 8.26 17.49
C THR A 121 15.24 9.76 17.58
N LEU A 122 14.56 10.23 18.65
CA LEU A 122 14.35 11.66 18.89
C LEU A 122 15.66 12.42 19.09
N TRP A 123 16.63 11.81 19.76
CA TRP A 123 17.92 12.43 20.00
C TRP A 123 18.71 12.60 18.70
N ALA A 124 18.73 11.57 17.83
CA ALA A 124 19.32 11.69 16.50
C ALA A 124 18.65 12.81 15.70
N ALA A 125 17.31 12.84 15.67
CA ALA A 125 16.56 13.88 14.98
C ALA A 125 16.92 15.30 15.48
N SER A 126 17.02 15.48 16.80
CA SER A 126 17.37 16.77 17.40
C SER A 126 18.82 17.20 17.12
N LYS A 127 19.78 16.26 17.15
CA LYS A 127 21.21 16.57 16.96
C LYS A 127 21.57 16.80 15.50
N PHE A 128 20.92 16.09 14.58
CA PHE A 128 21.23 16.13 13.15
C PHE A 128 20.18 16.87 12.32
N LYS A 129 19.31 17.67 12.96
CA LYS A 129 18.18 18.37 12.32
C LYS A 129 18.54 19.07 11.00
N PRO A 130 19.60 19.91 10.90
CA PRO A 130 19.89 20.61 9.64
C PRO A 130 20.21 19.64 8.49
N MET A 131 20.93 18.56 8.78
CA MET A 131 21.28 17.53 7.79
C MET A 131 20.04 16.75 7.36
N ILE A 132 19.22 16.28 8.31
CA ILE A 132 17.99 15.52 8.01
C ILE A 132 17.03 16.32 7.13
N LEU A 133 16.82 17.61 7.44
CA LEU A 133 15.96 18.48 6.63
C LEU A 133 16.51 18.70 5.21
N ARG A 134 17.83 18.90 5.08
CA ARG A 134 18.47 19.01 3.76
C ARG A 134 18.38 17.71 2.97
N ASN A 135 18.57 16.58 3.63
CA ASN A 135 18.45 15.27 3.02
C ASN A 135 17.01 14.99 2.57
N MET A 136 15.99 15.41 3.33
CA MET A 136 14.60 15.29 2.92
C MET A 136 14.34 16.00 1.58
N TYR A 137 14.82 17.25 1.46
CA TYR A 137 14.77 17.99 0.20
C TYR A 137 15.51 17.26 -0.93
N GLN A 138 16.75 16.83 -0.68
CA GLN A 138 17.57 16.15 -1.68
C GLN A 138 16.91 14.88 -2.22
N LYS A 139 16.38 14.03 -1.33
CA LYS A 139 15.68 12.79 -1.71
C LYS A 139 14.44 13.09 -2.56
N ALA A 140 13.65 14.10 -2.20
CA ALA A 140 12.50 14.52 -2.98
C ALA A 140 12.88 15.07 -4.37
N SER A 141 13.94 15.89 -4.45
CA SER A 141 14.46 16.39 -5.73
C SER A 141 14.98 15.26 -6.63
N ASN A 142 15.69 14.28 -6.04
CA ASN A 142 16.15 13.11 -6.78
C ASN A 142 14.99 12.27 -7.32
N ALA A 143 13.93 12.08 -6.51
CA ALA A 143 12.73 11.35 -6.91
C ALA A 143 12.01 12.02 -8.10
N ILE A 144 11.85 13.35 -8.08
CA ILE A 144 11.29 14.12 -9.20
C ILE A 144 12.16 13.93 -10.44
N LYS A 145 13.46 14.21 -10.33
CA LYS A 145 14.41 14.09 -11.44
C LYS A 145 14.38 12.70 -12.09
N ARG A 146 14.40 11.63 -11.29
CA ARG A 146 14.28 10.25 -11.80
C ARG A 146 12.97 10.00 -12.53
N GLY A 147 11.88 10.63 -12.14
CA GLY A 147 10.59 10.46 -12.83
C GLY A 147 10.47 11.27 -14.12
N GLU A 148 11.33 12.28 -14.28
CA GLU A 148 11.46 13.09 -15.50
C GLU A 148 12.48 12.50 -16.48
N GLU A 149 13.42 11.66 -16.01
CA GLU A 149 14.53 11.14 -16.81
C GLU A 149 14.48 9.62 -17.04
N GLU A 150 13.74 8.86 -16.22
CA GLU A 150 13.73 7.39 -16.26
C GLU A 150 12.31 6.84 -16.34
N ALA A 151 12.12 5.81 -17.17
CA ALA A 151 10.87 5.08 -17.24
C ALA A 151 10.53 4.36 -15.91
N PRO A 152 9.25 4.25 -15.54
CA PRO A 152 8.11 4.79 -16.27
C PRO A 152 7.90 6.28 -15.97
N TYR A 153 7.43 7.01 -16.98
CA TYR A 153 7.18 8.46 -16.94
C TYR A 153 5.78 8.79 -16.42
N ALA A 154 4.81 7.91 -16.65
CA ALA A 154 3.45 8.03 -16.13
C ALA A 154 2.75 6.67 -16.04
N PHE A 155 1.64 6.66 -15.30
CA PHE A 155 0.70 5.55 -15.24
C PHE A 155 -0.67 6.06 -15.67
N ILE A 156 -1.15 5.65 -16.84
CA ILE A 156 -2.44 6.07 -17.37
C ILE A 156 -3.50 5.06 -16.97
N ILE A 157 -4.57 5.51 -16.32
CA ILE A 157 -5.75 4.68 -16.03
C ILE A 157 -6.49 4.47 -17.35
N LYS A 158 -6.63 3.22 -17.81
CA LYS A 158 -7.31 2.95 -19.08
C LYS A 158 -8.78 3.41 -19.00
N PRO A 159 -9.32 4.11 -20.02
CA PRO A 159 -10.67 4.70 -19.96
C PRO A 159 -11.78 3.69 -19.66
N VAL A 160 -11.64 2.46 -20.14
CA VAL A 160 -12.60 1.38 -19.87
C VAL A 160 -12.05 0.50 -18.76
N GLN A 161 -12.80 0.37 -17.66
CA GLN A 161 -12.50 -0.52 -16.55
C GLN A 161 -13.60 -1.58 -16.39
N HIS A 162 -13.27 -2.71 -15.76
CA HIS A 162 -14.29 -3.72 -15.44
C HIS A 162 -15.25 -3.22 -14.35
N ASP A 163 -14.72 -2.47 -13.38
CA ASP A 163 -15.44 -1.74 -12.35
C ASP A 163 -14.91 -0.29 -12.36
N GLU A 164 -15.73 0.62 -12.86
CA GLU A 164 -15.34 2.02 -12.95
C GLU A 164 -15.17 2.69 -11.59
N LEU A 165 -15.93 2.29 -10.57
CA LEU A 165 -15.89 2.93 -9.24
C LEU A 165 -14.57 2.65 -8.51
N VAL A 166 -13.98 1.48 -8.77
CA VAL A 166 -12.70 1.09 -8.14
C VAL A 166 -11.54 1.97 -8.62
N GLN A 167 -11.58 2.47 -9.84
CA GLN A 167 -10.55 3.41 -10.33
C GLN A 167 -10.57 4.72 -9.53
N TYR A 168 -11.76 5.24 -9.20
CA TYR A 168 -11.92 6.46 -8.39
C TYR A 168 -11.45 6.25 -6.95
N LYS A 169 -11.68 5.05 -6.40
CA LYS A 169 -11.11 4.65 -5.09
C LYS A 169 -9.60 4.62 -5.10
N LEU A 170 -9.01 4.02 -6.13
CA LEU A 170 -7.55 3.97 -6.28
C LEU A 170 -6.99 5.39 -6.34
N MET A 171 -7.54 6.25 -7.19
CA MET A 171 -7.11 7.66 -7.28
C MET A 171 -7.25 8.38 -5.94
N GLN A 172 -8.35 8.19 -5.22
CA GLN A 172 -8.54 8.80 -3.90
C GLN A 172 -7.51 8.29 -2.88
N ILE A 173 -7.18 6.99 -2.88
CA ILE A 173 -6.15 6.41 -2.02
C ILE A 173 -4.78 7.03 -2.32
N LEU A 174 -4.43 7.17 -3.59
CA LEU A 174 -3.19 7.80 -4.03
C LEU A 174 -3.13 9.27 -3.59
N MET A 175 -4.20 10.04 -3.82
CA MET A 175 -4.28 11.45 -3.39
C MET A 175 -4.20 11.63 -1.88
N ASN A 176 -4.83 10.73 -1.10
CA ASN A 176 -4.72 10.75 0.37
C ASN A 176 -3.29 10.53 0.86
N MET A 177 -2.45 9.89 0.03
CA MET A 177 -1.04 9.65 0.30
C MET A 177 -0.14 10.72 -0.35
N GLY A 178 -0.69 11.81 -0.85
CA GLY A 178 0.07 12.93 -1.42
C GLY A 178 0.56 12.69 -2.86
N VAL A 179 -0.02 11.72 -3.57
CA VAL A 179 0.21 11.55 -5.00
C VAL A 179 -0.73 12.47 -5.79
N GLU A 180 -0.17 13.25 -6.69
CA GLU A 180 -0.92 14.08 -7.63
C GLU A 180 -1.49 13.19 -8.75
N VAL A 181 -2.79 13.35 -9.00
CA VAL A 181 -3.50 12.69 -10.10
C VAL A 181 -3.94 13.77 -11.08
N SER A 182 -3.67 13.53 -12.36
CA SER A 182 -3.99 14.46 -13.44
C SER A 182 -5.10 13.94 -14.34
N ARG A 183 -5.76 14.85 -15.06
CA ARG A 183 -6.75 14.55 -16.10
C ARG A 183 -6.40 15.25 -17.40
N SER A 184 -6.54 14.56 -18.54
CA SER A 184 -6.31 15.15 -19.86
C SER A 184 -7.42 16.14 -20.25
N GLN A 185 -7.04 17.32 -20.71
CA GLN A 185 -7.95 18.36 -21.24
C GLN A 185 -8.32 18.12 -22.71
N ARG A 186 -7.47 17.38 -23.42
CA ARG A 186 -7.58 17.04 -24.84
C ARG A 186 -7.16 15.58 -25.04
N GLU A 187 -7.40 15.07 -26.24
CA GLU A 187 -6.77 13.83 -26.67
C GLU A 187 -5.24 13.98 -26.66
N PHE A 188 -4.54 12.91 -26.33
CA PHE A 188 -3.07 12.84 -26.36
C PHE A 188 -2.61 11.42 -26.70
N THR A 189 -1.34 11.27 -27.06
CA THR A 189 -0.75 9.97 -27.41
C THR A 189 0.42 9.67 -26.48
N ALA A 190 0.46 8.46 -25.93
CA ALA A 190 1.58 7.94 -25.13
C ALA A 190 1.93 6.53 -25.61
N ASP A 191 3.22 6.27 -25.86
CA ASP A 191 3.73 5.03 -26.46
C ASP A 191 2.99 4.57 -27.73
N GLY A 192 2.53 5.52 -28.54
CA GLY A 192 1.78 5.25 -29.77
C GLY A 192 0.30 4.88 -29.56
N VAL A 193 -0.21 4.95 -28.32
CA VAL A 193 -1.62 4.74 -27.99
C VAL A 193 -2.32 6.08 -27.79
N ALA A 194 -3.42 6.30 -28.51
CA ALA A 194 -4.26 7.49 -28.36
C ALA A 194 -5.21 7.35 -27.16
N TYR A 195 -5.31 8.40 -26.35
CA TYR A 195 -6.16 8.49 -25.17
C TYR A 195 -7.12 9.66 -25.30
N PRO A 196 -8.44 9.44 -25.10
CA PRO A 196 -9.42 10.51 -25.23
C PRO A 196 -9.25 11.58 -24.16
N ARG A 197 -9.84 12.75 -24.40
CA ARG A 197 -10.04 13.79 -23.38
C ARG A 197 -10.70 13.19 -22.14
N GLY A 198 -10.29 13.63 -20.95
CA GLY A 198 -10.84 13.19 -19.68
C GLY A 198 -10.17 11.93 -19.11
N THR A 199 -9.14 11.41 -19.77
CA THR A 199 -8.35 10.27 -19.29
C THR A 199 -7.54 10.69 -18.06
N TYR A 200 -7.56 9.84 -17.02
CA TYR A 200 -6.80 10.06 -15.79
C TYR A 200 -5.41 9.42 -15.87
N LEU A 201 -4.43 10.08 -15.26
CA LEU A 201 -3.06 9.60 -15.20
C LEU A 201 -2.33 10.10 -13.96
N VAL A 202 -1.29 9.36 -13.56
CA VAL A 202 -0.35 9.74 -12.51
C VAL A 202 1.02 9.90 -13.15
N PHE A 203 1.55 11.11 -13.18
CA PHE A 203 2.95 11.32 -13.60
C PHE A 203 3.90 10.75 -12.56
N ALA A 204 5.01 10.17 -13.01
CA ALA A 204 5.97 9.57 -12.10
C ALA A 204 7.04 10.57 -11.62
N GLY A 205 7.15 11.75 -12.25
CA GLY A 205 7.97 12.90 -11.85
C GLY A 205 7.40 13.63 -10.64
N GLN A 206 7.24 12.94 -9.51
CA GLN A 206 6.75 13.51 -8.26
C GLN A 206 7.73 13.22 -7.12
N HIS A 207 7.65 14.01 -6.05
CA HIS A 207 8.47 13.82 -4.85
C HIS A 207 8.35 12.41 -4.25
N CYS A 208 7.18 11.77 -4.38
CA CYS A 208 6.89 10.42 -3.93
C CYS A 208 7.01 9.37 -5.04
N ARG A 209 7.84 9.58 -6.07
CA ARG A 209 8.08 8.62 -7.16
C ARG A 209 8.24 7.17 -6.68
N PRO A 210 9.05 6.85 -5.64
CA PRO A 210 9.20 5.47 -5.21
C PRO A 210 7.86 4.84 -4.80
N TYR A 211 6.98 5.61 -4.15
CA TYR A 211 5.62 5.17 -3.78
C TYR A 211 4.78 4.85 -5.01
N ILE A 212 4.77 5.77 -5.98
CA ILE A 212 4.01 5.63 -7.23
C ILE A 212 4.47 4.38 -7.99
N VAL A 213 5.79 4.23 -8.20
CA VAL A 213 6.34 3.11 -8.94
C VAL A 213 6.07 1.80 -8.21
N SER A 214 6.32 1.72 -6.90
CA SER A 214 6.11 0.47 -6.16
C SER A 214 4.65 -0.01 -6.14
N LEU A 215 3.69 0.91 -6.19
CA LEU A 215 2.27 0.57 -6.15
C LEU A 215 1.62 0.39 -7.53
N LEU A 216 2.19 0.96 -8.59
CA LEU A 216 1.56 0.98 -9.91
C LEU A 216 2.36 0.23 -10.99
N LYS A 217 3.68 0.11 -10.83
CA LYS A 217 4.54 -0.65 -11.74
C LYS A 217 4.37 -2.14 -11.50
N ARG A 218 4.46 -2.91 -12.58
CA ARG A 218 4.52 -4.36 -12.51
C ARG A 218 5.78 -4.80 -11.75
N THR A 219 5.60 -5.63 -10.73
CA THR A 219 6.72 -6.15 -9.94
C THR A 219 7.37 -7.35 -10.63
N PHE A 220 8.70 -7.32 -10.72
CA PHE A 220 9.53 -8.47 -11.12
C PHE A 220 10.40 -8.88 -9.93
N TYR A 221 10.44 -10.18 -9.64
CA TYR A 221 11.27 -10.69 -8.55
C TYR A 221 12.76 -10.50 -8.88
N HIS A 222 13.49 -9.83 -7.99
CA HIS A 222 14.89 -9.43 -8.18
C HIS A 222 15.85 -10.61 -7.99
N LEU A 223 15.87 -11.55 -8.95
CA LEU A 223 16.73 -12.72 -8.86
C LEU A 223 18.22 -12.35 -8.96
N GLY A 224 18.99 -12.62 -7.90
CA GLY A 224 20.43 -12.35 -7.84
C GLY A 224 21.17 -13.23 -6.81
N ALA A 225 22.47 -12.98 -6.64
CA ALA A 225 23.32 -13.75 -5.73
C ALA A 225 22.87 -13.68 -4.25
N PHE A 226 22.21 -12.59 -3.86
CA PHE A 226 21.70 -12.37 -2.50
C PHE A 226 20.23 -12.77 -2.29
N SER A 227 19.57 -13.25 -3.35
CA SER A 227 18.17 -13.69 -3.32
C SER A 227 18.04 -15.19 -3.59
N LYS A 228 19.12 -15.96 -3.34
CA LYS A 228 19.14 -17.41 -3.43
C LYS A 228 19.76 -18.01 -2.16
N TYR A 229 19.24 -19.15 -1.73
CA TYR A 229 19.89 -20.01 -0.75
C TYR A 229 21.12 -20.70 -1.37
N SER A 230 21.94 -21.33 -0.54
CA SER A 230 23.17 -22.02 -0.98
C SER A 230 22.92 -23.17 -1.97
N ASP A 231 21.71 -23.72 -1.99
CA ASP A 231 21.26 -24.75 -2.93
C ASP A 231 20.70 -24.18 -4.25
N GLY A 232 20.71 -22.85 -4.41
CA GLY A 232 20.23 -22.15 -5.61
C GLY A 232 18.73 -21.79 -5.58
N THR A 233 17.98 -22.24 -4.57
CA THR A 233 16.55 -21.94 -4.43
C THR A 233 16.34 -20.44 -4.16
N PRO A 234 15.42 -19.74 -4.84
CA PRO A 234 15.13 -18.34 -4.54
C PRO A 234 14.68 -18.14 -3.09
N VAL A 235 15.11 -17.04 -2.48
CA VAL A 235 14.67 -16.64 -1.14
C VAL A 235 13.24 -16.14 -1.25
N VAL A 236 12.29 -16.82 -0.63
CA VAL A 236 10.88 -16.40 -0.67
C VAL A 236 10.74 -14.95 -0.18
N PRO A 237 9.93 -14.12 -0.86
CA PRO A 237 9.50 -12.84 -0.31
C PRO A 237 8.91 -13.03 1.09
N TYR A 238 8.99 -12.02 1.95
CA TYR A 238 8.59 -12.17 3.35
C TYR A 238 7.08 -12.46 3.48
N ASP A 239 6.23 -11.51 3.07
CA ASP A 239 4.76 -11.65 3.16
C ASP A 239 4.04 -11.62 1.79
N LEU A 240 4.47 -10.73 0.87
CA LEU A 240 3.80 -10.50 -0.41
C LEU A 240 4.78 -10.64 -1.57
N SER A 241 4.29 -11.15 -2.70
CA SER A 241 5.06 -11.22 -3.96
C SER A 241 5.09 -9.90 -4.72
N THR A 242 4.19 -8.97 -4.40
CA THR A 242 4.08 -7.65 -5.02
C THR A 242 3.33 -6.68 -4.12
N TYR A 243 3.60 -5.39 -4.27
CA TYR A 243 2.85 -4.29 -3.64
C TYR A 243 1.98 -3.53 -4.65
N THR A 244 1.86 -4.01 -5.90
CA THR A 244 1.14 -3.34 -6.99
C THR A 244 -0.37 -3.31 -6.71
N ILE A 245 -0.83 -2.31 -5.97
CA ILE A 245 -2.23 -2.18 -5.52
C ILE A 245 -3.22 -2.09 -6.69
N ALA A 246 -2.80 -1.54 -7.84
CA ALA A 246 -3.62 -1.49 -9.04
C ALA A 246 -4.03 -2.91 -9.51
N GLU A 247 -3.12 -3.90 -9.41
CA GLU A 247 -3.41 -5.29 -9.75
C GLU A 247 -4.40 -5.92 -8.75
N PHE A 248 -4.19 -5.71 -7.44
CA PHE A 248 -5.11 -6.19 -6.41
C PHE A 248 -6.52 -5.60 -6.53
N MET A 249 -6.62 -4.35 -6.98
CA MET A 249 -7.89 -3.66 -7.23
C MET A 249 -8.46 -3.96 -8.63
N GLY A 250 -7.75 -4.70 -9.48
CA GLY A 250 -8.17 -4.98 -10.86
C GLY A 250 -8.26 -3.75 -11.76
N VAL A 251 -7.56 -2.67 -11.42
CA VAL A 251 -7.52 -1.44 -12.22
C VAL A 251 -6.48 -1.60 -13.32
N ARG A 252 -6.93 -1.50 -14.57
CA ARG A 252 -6.04 -1.61 -15.73
C ARG A 252 -5.33 -0.29 -15.97
N MET A 253 -4.00 -0.34 -15.88
CA MET A 253 -3.12 0.79 -16.12
C MET A 253 -2.33 0.58 -17.42
N HIS A 254 -1.82 1.67 -17.98
CA HIS A 254 -0.74 1.68 -18.96
C HIS A 254 0.48 2.33 -18.30
N GLU A 255 1.53 1.53 -18.09
CA GLU A 255 2.85 2.00 -17.68
C GLU A 255 3.54 2.62 -18.90
N VAL A 256 3.80 3.93 -18.85
CA VAL A 256 4.33 4.69 -19.98
C VAL A 256 5.85 4.70 -19.95
N GLU A 257 6.47 4.17 -21.00
CA GLU A 257 7.92 3.95 -21.12
C GLU A 257 8.66 5.12 -21.79
N LYS A 258 7.96 5.99 -22.52
CA LYS A 258 8.57 7.15 -23.21
C LYS A 258 7.97 8.48 -22.76
N PRO A 259 8.74 9.59 -22.81
CA PRO A 259 8.19 10.92 -22.63
C PRO A 259 7.07 11.20 -23.64
N PHE A 260 6.07 11.97 -23.21
CA PHE A 260 4.93 12.38 -24.04
C PHE A 260 4.45 13.76 -23.62
N GLU A 261 3.74 14.43 -24.52
CA GLU A 261 3.21 15.76 -24.32
C GLU A 261 1.68 15.75 -24.35
N GLY A 262 1.08 16.75 -23.72
CA GLY A 262 -0.37 16.93 -23.70
C GLY A 262 -0.79 18.07 -22.77
N ALA A 263 -2.08 18.39 -22.79
CA ALA A 263 -2.67 19.36 -21.88
C ALA A 263 -3.32 18.61 -20.71
N PHE A 264 -2.78 18.78 -19.50
CA PHE A 264 -3.22 18.08 -18.30
C PHE A 264 -3.56 19.08 -17.19
N GLU A 265 -4.58 18.78 -16.39
CA GLU A 265 -4.84 19.46 -15.13
C GLU A 265 -4.56 18.52 -13.97
N VAL A 266 -3.92 19.03 -12.91
CA VAL A 266 -3.83 18.31 -11.62
C VAL A 266 -5.17 18.46 -10.89
N LEU A 267 -5.71 17.35 -10.41
CA LEU A 267 -6.98 17.33 -9.70
C LEU A 267 -6.77 17.71 -8.23
N SER A 268 -7.62 18.60 -7.71
CA SER A 268 -7.68 18.91 -6.28
C SER A 268 -8.54 17.91 -5.49
N SER A 269 -9.43 17.17 -6.17
CA SER A 269 -10.29 16.14 -5.58
C SER A 269 -10.81 15.17 -6.63
N ILE A 270 -11.19 13.98 -6.20
CA ILE A 270 -11.86 12.99 -7.05
C ILE A 270 -13.38 13.11 -6.89
N ARG A 271 -14.07 13.33 -8.02
CA ARG A 271 -15.54 13.31 -8.07
C ARG A 271 -16.00 11.98 -8.65
N TYR A 272 -16.67 11.19 -7.81
CA TYR A 272 -17.29 9.94 -8.24
C TYR A 272 -18.51 10.23 -9.14
N PRO A 273 -18.84 9.31 -10.06
CA PRO A 273 -20.09 9.40 -10.81
C PRO A 273 -21.29 9.36 -9.87
N ARG A 274 -22.40 9.97 -10.26
CA ARG A 274 -23.63 9.88 -9.48
C ARG A 274 -24.22 8.49 -9.66
N GLY A 275 -24.66 7.88 -8.55
CA GLY A 275 -25.53 6.72 -8.64
C GLY A 275 -26.92 7.14 -9.06
N GLU A 276 -27.67 6.19 -9.60
CA GLU A 276 -28.98 6.41 -10.21
C GLU A 276 -29.93 5.28 -9.83
N VAL A 277 -31.23 5.60 -9.78
CA VAL A 277 -32.30 4.63 -9.58
C VAL A 277 -33.30 4.85 -10.70
N ALA A 278 -33.63 3.79 -11.43
CA ALA A 278 -34.63 3.89 -12.47
C ALA A 278 -36.03 4.12 -11.88
N ASP A 279 -36.73 5.15 -12.36
CA ASP A 279 -38.05 5.57 -11.87
C ASP A 279 -39.17 4.55 -12.18
N LYS A 280 -39.04 3.83 -13.30
CA LYS A 280 -40.04 2.85 -13.78
C LYS A 280 -39.52 1.43 -13.64
N ALA A 281 -39.79 0.82 -12.50
CA ALA A 281 -39.35 -0.53 -12.16
C ALA A 281 -40.50 -1.35 -11.56
N PRO A 282 -41.53 -1.74 -12.35
CA PRO A 282 -42.70 -2.47 -11.83
C PRO A 282 -42.33 -3.81 -11.19
N ASN A 283 -41.28 -4.46 -11.69
CA ASN A 283 -40.79 -5.75 -11.20
C ASN A 283 -39.65 -5.60 -10.19
N GLY A 284 -39.30 -4.39 -9.75
CA GLY A 284 -38.13 -4.13 -8.90
C GLY A 284 -36.87 -3.82 -9.71
N TRP A 285 -35.70 -3.89 -9.07
CA TRP A 285 -34.43 -3.41 -9.61
C TRP A 285 -33.35 -4.49 -9.63
N LEU A 286 -32.46 -4.41 -10.63
CA LEU A 286 -31.23 -5.15 -10.72
C LEU A 286 -30.05 -4.27 -10.35
N LEU A 287 -29.08 -4.89 -9.68
CA LEU A 287 -27.82 -4.27 -9.30
C LEU A 287 -26.66 -5.20 -9.69
N ASP A 288 -25.67 -4.64 -10.37
CA ASP A 288 -24.61 -5.41 -11.02
C ASP A 288 -23.62 -6.02 -10.01
N GLY A 289 -23.54 -7.35 -9.98
CA GLY A 289 -22.61 -8.09 -9.13
C GLY A 289 -21.14 -8.05 -9.60
N SER A 290 -20.83 -7.35 -10.68
CA SER A 290 -19.45 -7.02 -11.09
C SER A 290 -18.89 -5.75 -10.47
N VAL A 291 -19.75 -4.92 -9.87
CA VAL A 291 -19.34 -3.69 -9.22
C VAL A 291 -19.18 -3.94 -7.71
N ASN A 292 -18.00 -3.65 -7.17
CA ASN A 292 -17.68 -3.87 -5.75
C ASN A 292 -18.58 -3.08 -4.80
N GLU A 293 -18.94 -1.84 -5.18
CA GLU A 293 -19.86 -1.01 -4.39
C GLU A 293 -21.28 -1.57 -4.31
N SER A 294 -21.67 -2.45 -5.24
CA SER A 294 -22.97 -3.13 -5.15
C SER A 294 -23.09 -3.96 -3.88
N PHE A 295 -22.01 -4.61 -3.44
CA PHE A 295 -22.01 -5.39 -2.21
C PHE A 295 -22.19 -4.50 -0.98
N LEU A 296 -21.58 -3.30 -0.96
CA LEU A 296 -21.80 -2.33 0.11
C LEU A 296 -23.25 -1.84 0.11
N GLY A 297 -23.82 -1.57 -1.06
CA GLY A 297 -25.22 -1.21 -1.23
C GLY A 297 -26.16 -2.28 -0.68
N VAL A 298 -25.95 -3.54 -1.06
CA VAL A 298 -26.73 -4.69 -0.58
C VAL A 298 -26.62 -4.86 0.93
N ASN A 299 -25.42 -4.79 1.50
CA ASN A 299 -25.23 -4.86 2.95
C ASN A 299 -25.99 -3.76 3.70
N ARG A 300 -26.12 -2.57 3.10
CA ARG A 300 -26.92 -1.47 3.67
C ARG A 300 -28.42 -1.71 3.54
N LEU A 301 -28.89 -2.29 2.43
CA LEU A 301 -30.29 -2.70 2.25
C LEU A 301 -30.69 -3.76 3.27
N LEU A 302 -29.88 -4.82 3.40
CA LEU A 302 -30.13 -5.90 4.34
C LEU A 302 -30.14 -5.43 5.80
N ARG A 303 -29.30 -4.45 6.16
CA ARG A 303 -29.32 -3.84 7.51
C ARG A 303 -30.64 -3.12 7.82
N LYS A 304 -31.40 -2.73 6.80
CA LYS A 304 -32.72 -2.10 6.91
C LYS A 304 -33.86 -3.10 6.72
N ASP A 305 -33.57 -4.40 6.79
CA ASP A 305 -34.53 -5.48 6.56
C ASP A 305 -35.19 -5.44 5.16
N ILE A 306 -34.56 -4.74 4.20
CA ILE A 306 -35.02 -4.71 2.80
C ILE A 306 -34.62 -6.02 2.14
N THR A 307 -35.59 -6.70 1.54
CA THR A 307 -35.35 -7.96 0.84
C THR A 307 -34.45 -7.75 -0.37
N VAL A 308 -33.41 -8.59 -0.51
CA VAL A 308 -32.53 -8.64 -1.68
C VAL A 308 -32.28 -10.11 -2.03
N HIS A 309 -32.42 -10.46 -3.30
CA HIS A 309 -32.13 -11.77 -3.83
C HIS A 309 -30.84 -11.75 -4.65
N LYS A 310 -30.20 -12.92 -4.77
CA LYS A 310 -29.08 -13.12 -5.68
C LYS A 310 -29.59 -13.81 -6.94
N VAL A 311 -29.24 -13.28 -8.09
CA VAL A 311 -29.61 -13.84 -9.38
C VAL A 311 -28.70 -15.04 -9.67
N LEU A 312 -29.27 -16.20 -9.94
CA LEU A 312 -28.52 -17.44 -10.16
C LEU A 312 -28.08 -17.65 -11.61
N GLU A 313 -28.76 -17.01 -12.55
CA GLU A 313 -28.51 -17.09 -14.00
C GLU A 313 -28.30 -15.68 -14.58
N SER A 314 -27.78 -15.59 -15.80
CA SER A 314 -27.64 -14.28 -16.44
C SER A 314 -29.00 -13.70 -16.82
N VAL A 315 -29.24 -12.43 -16.52
CA VAL A 315 -30.47 -11.70 -16.86
C VAL A 315 -30.13 -10.56 -17.81
N LYS A 316 -30.83 -10.48 -18.93
CA LYS A 316 -30.72 -9.34 -19.85
C LYS A 316 -31.74 -8.28 -19.45
N ALA A 317 -31.28 -7.07 -19.15
CA ALA A 317 -32.13 -5.92 -18.85
C ALA A 317 -31.64 -4.72 -19.66
N GLU A 318 -32.54 -4.13 -20.45
CA GLU A 318 -32.20 -3.10 -21.44
C GLU A 318 -31.06 -3.58 -22.38
N GLU A 319 -30.00 -2.79 -22.53
CA GLU A 319 -28.81 -3.13 -23.32
C GLU A 319 -27.73 -3.87 -22.52
N LYS A 320 -27.95 -4.14 -21.22
CA LYS A 320 -26.97 -4.71 -20.32
C LYS A 320 -27.29 -6.17 -19.95
N VAL A 321 -26.25 -7.00 -19.90
CA VAL A 321 -26.33 -8.37 -19.40
C VAL A 321 -25.80 -8.41 -17.96
N PHE A 322 -26.67 -8.72 -17.02
CA PHE A 322 -26.34 -8.96 -15.62
C PHE A 322 -25.96 -10.42 -15.46
N ARG A 323 -24.72 -10.68 -15.07
CA ARG A 323 -24.20 -12.04 -14.86
C ARG A 323 -24.81 -12.70 -13.62
N ALA A 324 -24.77 -14.03 -13.59
CA ALA A 324 -25.03 -14.80 -12.36
C ALA A 324 -24.20 -14.24 -11.19
N GLY A 325 -24.84 -14.09 -10.04
CA GLY A 325 -24.30 -13.46 -8.85
C GLY A 325 -24.59 -11.96 -8.71
N SER A 326 -25.24 -11.34 -9.70
CA SER A 326 -25.87 -10.02 -9.55
C SER A 326 -27.02 -10.05 -8.54
N PHE A 327 -27.52 -8.88 -8.17
CA PHE A 327 -28.55 -8.75 -7.14
C PHE A 327 -29.88 -8.28 -7.75
N TYR A 328 -30.97 -8.79 -7.19
CA TYR A 328 -32.34 -8.39 -7.50
C TYR A 328 -33.00 -7.86 -6.24
N VAL A 329 -33.56 -6.66 -6.33
CA VAL A 329 -34.28 -5.99 -5.25
C VAL A 329 -35.75 -5.92 -5.64
N PRO A 330 -36.64 -6.74 -5.05
CA PRO A 330 -38.05 -6.75 -5.39
C PRO A 330 -38.72 -5.45 -4.96
N LYS A 331 -39.77 -5.05 -5.70
CA LYS A 331 -40.56 -3.88 -5.37
C LYS A 331 -41.25 -4.06 -4.02
N GLN A 332 -41.10 -3.07 -3.14
CA GLN A 332 -41.62 -3.02 -1.78
C GLN A 332 -42.12 -1.59 -1.51
N ASN A 333 -42.94 -1.40 -0.47
CA ASN A 333 -43.44 -0.06 -0.12
C ASN A 333 -42.28 0.87 0.28
N ASP A 334 -42.31 2.10 -0.24
CA ASP A 334 -41.39 3.20 0.07
C ASP A 334 -39.88 2.90 -0.15
N ILE A 335 -39.57 1.88 -0.95
CA ILE A 335 -38.18 1.44 -1.16
C ILE A 335 -37.37 2.42 -2.00
N GLU A 336 -38.00 3.13 -2.93
CA GLU A 336 -37.36 4.05 -3.88
C GLU A 336 -36.54 5.14 -3.18
N THR A 337 -37.05 5.66 -2.06
CA THR A 337 -36.35 6.67 -1.25
C THR A 337 -35.06 6.12 -0.63
N GLU A 338 -35.06 4.84 -0.25
CA GLU A 338 -33.89 4.18 0.31
C GLU A 338 -32.89 3.76 -0.77
N LEU A 339 -33.38 3.32 -1.93
CA LEU A 339 -32.52 3.07 -3.10
C LEU A 339 -31.81 4.35 -3.56
N ASP A 340 -32.50 5.49 -3.60
CA ASP A 340 -31.91 6.77 -3.99
C ASP A 340 -30.82 7.23 -3.02
N LYS A 341 -31.04 7.07 -1.71
CA LYS A 341 -30.02 7.35 -0.69
C LYS A 341 -28.79 6.46 -0.88
N ILE A 342 -29.00 5.17 -1.15
CA ILE A 342 -27.93 4.18 -1.30
C ILE A 342 -27.19 4.38 -2.63
N SER A 343 -27.90 4.64 -3.73
CA SER A 343 -27.30 4.91 -5.04
C SER A 343 -26.37 6.11 -4.96
N LYS A 344 -26.81 7.23 -4.34
CA LYS A 344 -25.99 8.43 -4.16
C LYS A 344 -24.77 8.21 -3.26
N ARG A 345 -24.89 7.37 -2.24
CA ARG A 345 -23.81 7.10 -1.28
C ARG A 345 -22.78 6.09 -1.78
N CYS A 346 -23.21 5.08 -2.53
CA CYS A 346 -22.38 4.01 -3.05
C CYS A 346 -22.00 4.22 -4.54
N HIS A 347 -22.55 5.25 -5.19
CA HIS A 347 -22.33 5.56 -6.61
C HIS A 347 -22.79 4.43 -7.56
N ILE A 348 -23.75 3.62 -7.12
CA ILE A 348 -24.26 2.47 -7.87
C ILE A 348 -25.54 2.82 -8.63
N VAL A 349 -25.80 2.08 -9.71
CA VAL A 349 -26.97 2.26 -10.58
C VAL A 349 -27.91 1.07 -10.40
N PHE A 350 -29.17 1.36 -10.07
CA PHE A 350 -30.26 0.39 -10.01
C PHE A 350 -31.06 0.43 -11.32
N VAL A 351 -30.99 -0.65 -12.09
CA VAL A 351 -31.64 -0.80 -13.41
C VAL A 351 -32.98 -1.53 -13.23
N PRO A 352 -34.04 -1.25 -14.02
CA PRO A 352 -35.29 -2.00 -13.92
C PRO A 352 -35.10 -3.50 -14.16
N ALA A 353 -35.70 -4.33 -13.33
CA ALA A 353 -35.76 -5.77 -13.58
C ALA A 353 -36.74 -6.08 -14.73
N PRO A 354 -36.40 -7.00 -15.65
CA PRO A 354 -37.33 -7.47 -16.67
C PRO A 354 -38.51 -8.24 -16.03
N PRO A 355 -39.58 -8.51 -16.81
CA PRO A 355 -40.71 -9.34 -16.38
C PRO A 355 -40.34 -10.75 -15.93
#